data_AF-A0A2N2T7G9-F1
#
_entry.id   AF-A0A2N2T7G9-F1
#
_cell.length_a   1.000
_cell.length_b   1.000
_cell.length_c   1.000
_cell.angle_alpha   90.00
_cell.angle_beta   90.00
_cell.angle_gamma   90.00
#
_symmetry.space_group_name_H-M   'P 1'
#
loop_
_entity.id
_entity.type
_entity.pdbx_description
1 polymer ?
#
loop_
_entity_poly.entity_id
_entity_poly.type
_entity_poly.pdbx_seq_one_letter_code
_entity_poly.pdbx_strand_id
1 'polypeptide(L)'
;RFILRDADARHTLGGGRVLDPDAPARRRKTPLRLAELAALDSPDTAQRLSHLLDVRGLDLDRLAVHWNRDKLADALPPDSMLVRAGHETWAFSAAHWQRLQEKLRADLAAFHERFPDELGPDAARARRMFLPTLPATAFAALADTLLATGTLQRSGPWLHLPTHCIALNQEEDALYQRIRPRLVESPLDPPWVRDLATISGKDEASMRRLLQKLARQGKLYQVVRDLFYLPEAVAQLAALVQELEHAAGEARAAEFRDRSGLSRKRAIQVLEFFDRVGYTRRVREAHRLRNADMFGRAEHAV
;
A
#
# COMPACT_ATOMS: atom_id res chain seq x y z
N ARG A 1 -27.93 -33.65 12.39
CA ARG A 1 -27.81 -35.10 12.08
C ARG A 1 -28.66 -35.37 10.85
N PHE A 2 -28.35 -36.41 10.07
CA PHE A 2 -29.11 -36.77 8.87
C PHE A 2 -29.23 -38.29 8.75
N ILE A 3 -30.18 -38.72 7.93
CA ILE A 3 -30.42 -40.12 7.57
C ILE A 3 -30.12 -40.24 6.06
N LEU A 4 -29.44 -41.32 5.67
CA LEU A 4 -29.22 -41.68 4.28
C LEU A 4 -30.24 -42.75 3.89
N ARG A 5 -30.98 -42.51 2.82
CA ARG A 5 -31.95 -43.46 2.26
C ARG A 5 -31.59 -43.77 0.81
N ASP A 6 -32.15 -44.86 0.28
CA ASP A 6 -32.08 -45.14 -1.15
C ASP A 6 -32.84 -44.08 -1.97
N ALA A 7 -32.62 -44.04 -3.28
CA ALA A 7 -33.19 -43.03 -4.18
C ALA A 7 -34.72 -43.01 -4.15
N ASP A 8 -35.35 -44.17 -3.96
CA ASP A 8 -36.81 -44.32 -3.89
C ASP A 8 -37.37 -44.06 -2.47
N ALA A 9 -36.51 -43.71 -1.51
CA ALA A 9 -36.85 -43.49 -0.10
C ALA A 9 -37.59 -44.67 0.55
N ARG A 10 -37.33 -45.90 0.13
CA ARG A 10 -37.93 -47.13 0.67
C ARG A 10 -37.10 -47.71 1.82
N HIS A 11 -35.78 -47.67 1.71
CA HIS A 11 -34.86 -48.24 2.69
C HIS A 11 -33.98 -47.17 3.34
N THR A 12 -33.69 -47.36 4.63
CA THR A 12 -32.68 -46.55 5.33
C THR A 12 -31.33 -47.24 5.17
N LEU A 13 -30.38 -46.57 4.53
CA LEU A 13 -29.02 -47.07 4.28
C LEU A 13 -28.08 -46.76 5.44
N GLY A 14 -28.34 -45.69 6.19
CA GLY A 14 -27.52 -45.29 7.33
C GLY A 14 -27.88 -43.90 7.85
N GLY A 15 -26.95 -43.30 8.60
CA GLY A 15 -27.10 -41.96 9.12
C GLY A 15 -25.74 -41.29 9.34
N GLY A 16 -25.78 -39.99 9.67
CA GLY A 16 -24.57 -39.22 9.87
C GLY A 16 -24.78 -37.90 10.59
N ARG A 17 -23.67 -37.21 10.82
CA ARG A 17 -23.61 -35.86 11.39
C ARG A 17 -22.94 -34.93 10.40
N VAL A 18 -23.49 -33.72 10.25
CA VAL A 18 -22.84 -32.65 9.51
C VAL A 18 -21.78 -32.04 10.43
N LEU A 19 -20.51 -32.10 10.02
CA LEU A 19 -19.40 -31.46 10.73
C LEU A 19 -19.13 -30.05 10.20
N ASP A 20 -19.14 -29.90 8.88
CA ASP A 20 -18.91 -28.63 8.20
C ASP A 20 -19.92 -28.48 7.04
N PRO A 21 -20.86 -27.52 7.12
CA PRO A 21 -21.79 -27.24 6.04
C PRO A 21 -21.11 -26.55 4.84
N ASP A 22 -19.93 -25.95 5.03
CA ASP A 22 -19.21 -25.14 4.04
C ASP A 22 -17.91 -25.81 3.58
N ALA A 23 -17.97 -27.10 3.29
CA ALA A 23 -16.79 -27.86 2.87
C ALA A 23 -16.17 -27.29 1.57
N PRO A 24 -14.83 -27.17 1.48
CA PRO A 24 -14.17 -26.61 0.31
C PRO A 24 -14.36 -27.49 -0.92
N ALA A 25 -14.50 -26.86 -2.10
CA ALA A 25 -14.66 -27.57 -3.37
C ALA A 25 -13.41 -28.37 -3.78
N ARG A 26 -12.22 -27.93 -3.34
CA ARG A 26 -10.92 -28.55 -3.66
C ARG A 26 -10.12 -28.78 -2.38
N ARG A 27 -9.02 -29.56 -2.47
CA ARG A 27 -8.08 -29.82 -1.35
C ARG A 27 -8.71 -30.51 -0.13
N ARG A 28 -9.73 -31.35 -0.34
CA ARG A 28 -10.49 -32.03 0.73
C ARG A 28 -9.68 -33.05 1.55
N LYS A 29 -8.52 -33.50 1.05
CA LYS A 29 -7.66 -34.52 1.66
C LYS A 29 -6.31 -33.96 2.15
N THR A 30 -6.15 -32.63 2.22
CA THR A 30 -4.90 -32.06 2.74
C THR A 30 -4.78 -32.33 4.24
N PRO A 31 -3.55 -32.42 4.78
CA PRO A 31 -3.33 -32.58 6.23
C PRO A 31 -4.05 -31.50 7.05
N LEU A 32 -4.02 -30.26 6.56
CA LEU A 32 -4.74 -29.13 7.14
C LEU A 32 -6.24 -29.41 7.26
N ARG A 33 -6.87 -29.88 6.18
CA ARG A 33 -8.31 -30.16 6.17
C ARG A 33 -8.68 -31.33 7.07
N LEU A 34 -7.84 -32.36 7.14
CA LEU A 34 -8.08 -33.48 8.05
C LEU A 34 -7.98 -33.04 9.52
N ALA A 35 -7.04 -32.15 9.85
CA ALA A 35 -6.94 -31.55 11.18
C ALA A 35 -8.18 -30.71 11.53
N GLU A 36 -8.69 -29.90 10.58
CA GLU A 36 -9.95 -29.15 10.78
C GLU A 36 -11.14 -30.09 11.07
N LEU A 37 -11.28 -31.18 10.30
CA LEU A 37 -12.38 -32.13 10.48
C LEU A 37 -12.29 -32.86 11.83
N ALA A 38 -11.07 -33.24 12.25
CA ALA A 38 -10.84 -33.83 13.57
C ALA A 38 -11.21 -32.85 14.69
N ALA A 39 -10.87 -31.57 14.55
CA ALA A 39 -11.27 -30.53 15.51
C ALA A 39 -12.80 -30.39 15.59
N LEU A 40 -13.49 -30.36 14.43
CA LEU A 40 -14.95 -30.25 14.35
C LEU A 40 -15.70 -31.44 14.96
N ASP A 41 -15.08 -32.63 14.95
CA ASP A 41 -15.68 -33.84 15.50
C ASP A 41 -15.69 -33.86 17.04
N SER A 42 -14.85 -33.02 17.68
CA SER A 42 -14.75 -32.90 19.13
C SER A 42 -16.09 -32.50 19.77
N PRO A 43 -16.52 -33.15 20.88
CA PRO A 43 -17.79 -32.85 21.54
C PRO A 43 -17.75 -31.53 22.32
N ASP A 44 -16.58 -31.11 22.80
CA ASP A 44 -16.44 -29.88 23.58
C ASP A 44 -16.26 -28.66 22.67
N THR A 45 -17.02 -27.60 22.97
CA THR A 45 -17.04 -26.38 22.14
C THR A 45 -15.78 -25.56 22.32
N ALA A 46 -15.26 -25.46 23.54
CA ALA A 46 -14.04 -24.71 23.82
C ALA A 46 -12.82 -25.38 23.16
N GLN A 47 -12.69 -26.71 23.29
CA GLN A 47 -11.66 -27.48 22.58
C GLN A 47 -11.79 -27.36 21.06
N ARG A 48 -13.01 -27.48 20.52
CA ARG A 48 -13.26 -27.31 19.08
C ARG A 48 -12.81 -25.94 18.59
N LEU A 49 -13.19 -24.86 19.28
CA LEU A 49 -12.78 -23.51 18.92
C LEU A 49 -11.26 -23.35 19.04
N SER A 50 -10.65 -23.78 20.13
CA SER A 50 -9.19 -23.71 20.35
C SER A 50 -8.40 -24.34 19.20
N HIS A 51 -8.72 -25.59 18.84
CA HIS A 51 -8.04 -26.27 17.73
C HIS A 51 -8.27 -25.60 16.37
N LEU A 52 -9.47 -25.07 16.12
CA LEU A 52 -9.77 -24.38 14.87
C LEU A 52 -9.03 -23.03 14.75
N LEU A 53 -8.89 -22.30 15.85
CA LEU A 53 -8.23 -21.00 15.92
C LEU A 53 -6.73 -21.07 15.64
N ASP A 54 -6.10 -22.19 16.02
CA ASP A 54 -4.68 -22.44 15.72
C ASP A 54 -4.42 -22.66 14.23
N VAL A 55 -5.43 -23.16 13.52
CA VAL A 55 -5.33 -23.55 12.11
C VAL A 55 -5.72 -22.40 11.18
N ARG A 56 -6.76 -21.64 11.54
CA ARG A 56 -7.33 -20.58 10.70
C ARG A 56 -8.05 -19.50 11.52
N GLY A 57 -8.31 -18.37 10.87
CA GLY A 57 -9.26 -17.38 11.38
C GLY A 57 -10.68 -17.90 11.32
N LEU A 58 -11.48 -17.58 12.32
CA LEU A 58 -12.87 -17.98 12.42
C LEU A 58 -13.79 -16.77 12.39
N ASP A 59 -14.71 -16.76 11.44
CA ASP A 59 -15.88 -15.87 11.46
C ASP A 59 -16.87 -16.43 12.49
N LEU A 60 -16.95 -15.77 13.65
CA LEU A 60 -17.79 -16.22 14.77
C LEU A 60 -19.27 -16.07 14.45
N ASP A 61 -19.65 -15.04 13.70
CA ASP A 61 -21.04 -14.76 13.37
C ASP A 61 -21.57 -15.83 12.41
N ARG A 62 -20.77 -16.21 11.40
CA ARG A 62 -21.11 -17.33 10.52
C ARG A 62 -21.12 -18.67 11.25
N LEU A 63 -20.16 -18.91 12.15
CA LEU A 63 -20.14 -20.13 12.95
C LEU A 63 -21.33 -20.23 13.91
N ALA A 64 -21.78 -19.11 14.47
CA ALA A 64 -22.94 -19.05 15.35
C ALA A 64 -24.20 -19.56 14.63
N VAL A 65 -24.37 -19.17 13.36
CA VAL A 65 -25.44 -19.69 12.50
C VAL A 65 -25.28 -21.19 12.25
N HIS A 66 -24.08 -21.66 11.88
CA HIS A 66 -23.85 -23.08 11.58
C HIS A 66 -24.08 -24.00 12.78
N TRP A 67 -23.70 -23.55 13.97
CA TRP A 67 -23.82 -24.32 15.19
C TRP A 67 -25.14 -24.05 15.93
N ASN A 68 -25.98 -23.16 15.39
CA ASN A 68 -27.22 -22.69 16.00
C ASN A 68 -26.99 -22.29 17.47
N ARG A 69 -25.98 -21.43 17.69
CA ARG A 69 -25.51 -21.07 19.03
C ARG A 69 -25.09 -19.61 19.08
N ASP A 70 -25.71 -18.87 19.99
CA ASP A 70 -25.33 -17.49 20.26
C ASP A 70 -24.06 -17.41 21.11
N LYS A 71 -23.39 -16.25 21.07
CA LYS A 71 -22.26 -15.89 21.94
C LYS A 71 -21.10 -16.90 21.93
N LEU A 72 -20.71 -17.39 20.75
CA LEU A 72 -19.53 -18.26 20.62
C LEU A 72 -18.24 -17.62 21.16
N ALA A 73 -18.18 -16.28 21.20
CA ALA A 73 -17.07 -15.54 21.79
C ALA A 73 -16.81 -15.89 23.27
N ASP A 74 -17.86 -16.26 24.03
CA ASP A 74 -17.75 -16.58 25.46
C ASP A 74 -17.04 -17.94 25.70
N ALA A 75 -17.01 -18.79 24.67
CA ALA A 75 -16.36 -20.11 24.71
C ALA A 75 -14.93 -20.09 24.12
N LEU A 76 -14.42 -18.92 23.74
CA LEU A 76 -13.06 -18.78 23.21
C LEU A 76 -12.02 -18.92 24.33
N PRO A 77 -10.83 -19.45 24.01
CA PRO A 77 -9.68 -19.34 24.88
C PRO A 77 -9.42 -17.88 25.31
N PRO A 78 -9.03 -17.61 26.58
CA PRO A 78 -8.85 -16.25 27.10
C PRO A 78 -7.83 -15.39 26.34
N ASP A 79 -6.86 -16.02 25.67
CA ASP A 79 -5.80 -15.40 24.89
C ASP A 79 -6.18 -15.18 23.41
N SER A 80 -7.43 -15.45 23.04
CA SER A 80 -7.89 -15.29 21.66
C SER A 80 -7.89 -13.82 21.23
N MET A 81 -7.37 -13.57 20.03
CA MET A 81 -7.44 -12.27 19.38
C MET A 81 -8.77 -12.12 18.66
N LEU A 82 -9.53 -11.07 19.02
CA LEU A 82 -10.79 -10.71 18.38
C LEU A 82 -10.60 -9.49 17.47
N VAL A 83 -10.98 -9.62 16.21
CA VAL A 83 -11.02 -8.53 15.24
C VAL A 83 -12.46 -8.28 14.84
N ARG A 84 -12.99 -7.10 15.18
CA ARG A 84 -14.36 -6.68 14.85
C ARG A 84 -14.33 -5.65 13.73
N ALA A 85 -15.14 -5.85 12.70
CA ALA A 85 -15.32 -4.87 11.63
C ALA A 85 -16.75 -4.90 11.11
N GLY A 86 -17.51 -3.85 11.42
CA GLY A 86 -18.93 -3.80 11.08
C GLY A 86 -19.71 -4.92 11.77
N HIS A 87 -20.30 -5.82 10.98
CA HIS A 87 -21.11 -6.94 11.45
C HIS A 87 -20.34 -8.27 11.51
N GLU A 88 -19.05 -8.30 11.17
CA GLU A 88 -18.23 -9.51 11.22
C GLU A 88 -17.26 -9.48 12.41
N THR A 89 -17.28 -10.56 13.18
CA THR A 89 -16.36 -10.82 14.29
C THR A 89 -15.46 -11.98 13.93
N TRP A 90 -14.19 -11.70 13.73
CA TRP A 90 -13.16 -12.68 13.46
C TRP A 90 -12.38 -13.02 14.73
N ALA A 91 -12.09 -14.31 14.94
CA ALA A 91 -11.28 -14.79 16.04
C ALA A 91 -10.05 -15.55 15.54
N PHE A 92 -8.94 -15.40 16.27
CA PHE A 92 -7.66 -16.08 16.02
C PHE A 92 -7.06 -16.51 17.37
N SER A 93 -6.26 -17.57 17.40
CA SER A 93 -5.44 -17.84 18.59
C SER A 93 -4.28 -16.84 18.65
N ALA A 94 -3.76 -16.55 19.85
CA ALA A 94 -2.59 -15.67 20.00
C ALA A 94 -1.41 -16.15 19.14
N ALA A 95 -1.14 -17.47 19.16
CA ALA A 95 -0.06 -18.08 18.39
C ALA A 95 -0.28 -17.94 16.87
N HIS A 96 -1.51 -18.13 16.39
CA HIS A 96 -1.81 -17.93 14.97
C HIS A 96 -1.68 -16.45 14.58
N TRP A 97 -2.16 -15.53 15.41
CA TRP A 97 -2.03 -14.10 15.16
C TRP A 97 -0.56 -13.65 15.07
N GLN A 98 0.29 -14.13 15.99
CA GLN A 98 1.74 -13.90 15.94
C GLN A 98 2.38 -14.46 14.66
N ARG A 99 2.02 -15.68 14.24
CA ARG A 99 2.50 -16.25 12.96
C ARG A 99 2.10 -15.39 11.76
N LEU A 100 0.90 -14.80 11.75
CA LEU A 100 0.46 -13.89 10.69
C LEU A 100 1.30 -12.60 10.66
N GLN A 101 1.61 -12.04 11.84
CA GLN A 101 2.48 -10.87 11.97
C GLN A 101 3.89 -11.15 11.45
N GLU A 102 4.50 -12.25 11.90
CA GLU A 102 5.83 -12.67 11.48
C GLU A 102 5.89 -12.94 9.97
N LYS A 103 4.87 -13.62 9.44
CA LYS A 103 4.76 -13.89 8.01
C LYS A 103 4.67 -12.60 7.19
N LEU A 104 3.80 -11.66 7.58
CA LEU A 104 3.70 -10.37 6.89
C LEU A 104 5.03 -9.62 6.91
N ARG A 105 5.72 -9.59 8.05
CA ARG A 105 7.05 -8.96 8.17
C ARG A 105 8.09 -9.62 7.26
N ALA A 106 8.16 -10.96 7.27
CA ALA A 106 9.13 -11.71 6.48
C ALA A 106 8.88 -11.56 4.98
N ASP A 107 7.63 -11.68 4.54
CA ASP A 107 7.29 -11.52 3.12
C ASP A 107 7.53 -10.08 2.64
N LEU A 108 7.30 -9.08 3.51
CA LEU A 108 7.58 -7.68 3.19
C LEU A 108 9.09 -7.42 3.11
N ALA A 109 9.90 -8.05 3.97
CA ALA A 109 11.36 -8.00 3.84
C ALA A 109 11.83 -8.59 2.50
N ALA A 110 11.35 -9.78 2.14
CA ALA A 110 11.68 -10.40 0.86
C ALA A 110 11.18 -9.57 -0.34
N PHE A 111 10.05 -8.88 -0.20
CA PHE A 111 9.56 -7.96 -1.21
C PHE A 111 10.53 -6.78 -1.42
N HIS A 112 11.04 -6.18 -0.35
CA HIS A 112 12.01 -5.08 -0.45
C HIS A 112 13.35 -5.51 -1.05
N GLU A 113 13.84 -6.72 -0.73
CA GLU A 113 15.04 -7.28 -1.35
C GLU A 113 14.86 -7.48 -2.87
N ARG A 114 13.68 -7.93 -3.28
CA ARG A 114 13.36 -8.16 -4.70
C ARG A 114 13.09 -6.86 -5.47
N PHE A 115 12.52 -5.86 -4.80
CA PHE A 115 12.12 -4.59 -5.39
C PHE A 115 12.65 -3.40 -4.56
N PRO A 116 13.97 -3.16 -4.53
CA PRO A 116 14.57 -2.13 -3.69
C PRO A 116 14.15 -0.70 -4.08
N ASP A 117 13.71 -0.51 -5.32
CA ASP A 117 13.23 0.78 -5.83
C ASP A 117 11.74 1.02 -5.56
N GLU A 118 11.01 0.04 -5.02
CA GLU A 118 9.64 0.21 -4.52
C GLU A 118 9.68 0.45 -3.02
N LEU A 119 8.94 1.47 -2.55
CA LEU A 119 8.85 1.75 -1.12
C LEU A 119 8.11 0.61 -0.40
N GLY A 120 7.08 0.05 -1.04
CA GLY A 120 6.30 -1.05 -0.52
C GLY A 120 4.96 -1.17 -1.24
N PRO A 121 4.23 -2.27 -1.08
CA PRO A 121 2.89 -2.43 -1.64
C PRO A 121 1.86 -1.61 -0.87
N ASP A 122 0.75 -1.26 -1.52
CA ASP A 122 -0.45 -0.79 -0.82
C ASP A 122 -1.08 -1.93 0.00
N ALA A 123 -1.93 -1.59 0.99
CA ALA A 123 -2.54 -2.58 1.90
C ALA A 123 -3.32 -3.69 1.18
N ALA A 124 -4.06 -3.37 0.10
CA ALA A 124 -4.85 -4.36 -0.63
C ALA A 124 -3.97 -5.28 -1.48
N ARG A 125 -2.90 -4.75 -2.07
CA ARG A 125 -1.86 -5.52 -2.78
C ARG A 125 -1.09 -6.41 -1.80
N ALA A 126 -0.66 -5.87 -0.66
CA ALA A 126 0.05 -6.60 0.39
C ALA A 126 -0.76 -7.81 0.86
N ARG A 127 -2.04 -7.63 1.18
CA ARG A 127 -2.94 -8.73 1.55
C ARG A 127 -2.99 -9.82 0.47
N ARG A 128 -3.24 -9.43 -0.79
CA ARG A 128 -3.36 -10.38 -1.91
C ARG A 128 -2.05 -11.15 -2.16
N MET A 129 -0.91 -10.50 -1.96
CA MET A 129 0.40 -11.11 -2.19
C MET A 129 0.82 -12.04 -1.05
N PHE A 130 0.66 -11.60 0.19
CA PHE A 130 1.28 -12.25 1.35
C PHE A 130 0.30 -13.12 2.13
N LEU A 131 -0.96 -12.68 2.24
CA LEU A 131 -2.00 -13.30 3.09
C LEU A 131 -3.35 -13.40 2.34
N PRO A 132 -3.42 -14.10 1.19
CA PRO A 132 -4.59 -14.08 0.31
C PRO A 132 -5.86 -14.69 0.91
N THR A 133 -5.71 -15.59 1.89
CA THR A 133 -6.83 -16.21 2.62
C THR A 133 -7.32 -15.36 3.79
N LEU A 134 -6.61 -14.29 4.14
CA LEU A 134 -6.99 -13.43 5.25
C LEU A 134 -8.08 -12.43 4.79
N PRO A 135 -9.19 -12.30 5.55
CA PRO A 135 -10.20 -11.29 5.32
C PRO A 135 -9.60 -9.87 5.32
N ALA A 136 -10.21 -8.95 4.58
CA ALA A 136 -9.70 -7.58 4.47
C ALA A 136 -9.69 -6.86 5.83
N THR A 137 -10.71 -7.11 6.64
CA THR A 137 -10.92 -6.60 7.99
C THR A 137 -9.84 -7.10 8.95
N ALA A 138 -9.59 -8.41 8.95
CA ALA A 138 -8.50 -9.02 9.71
C ALA A 138 -7.12 -8.51 9.28
N PHE A 139 -6.89 -8.32 7.97
CA PHE A 139 -5.64 -7.75 7.48
C PHE A 139 -5.44 -6.30 7.91
N ALA A 140 -6.49 -5.48 7.89
CA ALA A 140 -6.43 -4.10 8.36
C ALA A 140 -6.02 -4.05 9.85
N ALA A 141 -6.68 -4.83 10.72
CA ALA A 141 -6.32 -4.90 12.13
C ALA A 141 -4.88 -5.42 12.37
N LEU A 142 -4.44 -6.39 11.56
CA LEU A 142 -3.06 -6.89 11.60
C LEU A 142 -2.05 -5.79 11.26
N ALA A 143 -2.31 -5.05 10.17
CA ALA A 143 -1.47 -3.94 9.74
C ALA A 143 -1.46 -2.82 10.77
N ASP A 144 -2.62 -2.44 11.31
CA ASP A 144 -2.75 -1.40 12.34
C ASP A 144 -1.99 -1.77 13.62
N THR A 145 -2.03 -3.04 14.03
CA THR A 145 -1.25 -3.53 15.17
C THR A 145 0.25 -3.34 14.93
N LEU A 146 0.74 -3.69 13.73
CA LEU A 146 2.16 -3.56 13.38
C LEU A 146 2.60 -2.12 13.17
N LEU A 147 1.70 -1.24 12.71
CA LEU A 147 1.93 0.19 12.61
C LEU A 147 2.03 0.81 14.02
N ALA A 148 1.13 0.42 14.92
CA ALA A 148 1.11 0.91 16.30
C ALA A 148 2.37 0.48 17.09
N THR A 149 2.90 -0.72 16.83
CA THR A 149 4.16 -1.19 17.45
C THR A 149 5.41 -0.67 16.75
N GLY A 150 5.27 0.09 15.65
CA GLY A 150 6.40 0.57 14.85
C GLY A 150 7.14 -0.53 14.09
N THR A 151 6.59 -1.75 14.00
CA THR A 151 7.16 -2.83 13.19
C THR A 151 6.94 -2.58 11.68
N LEU A 152 5.89 -1.84 11.34
CA LEU A 152 5.63 -1.30 10.01
C LEU A 152 5.58 0.23 10.05
N GLN A 153 5.86 0.84 8.91
CA GLN A 153 5.62 2.25 8.65
C GLN A 153 4.72 2.43 7.44
N ARG A 154 4.04 3.58 7.40
CA ARG A 154 3.16 3.96 6.31
C ARG A 154 3.57 5.31 5.76
N SER A 155 3.88 5.31 4.46
CA SER A 155 4.21 6.51 3.69
C SER A 155 3.15 6.69 2.61
N GLY A 156 2.13 7.50 2.91
CA GLY A 156 0.95 7.64 2.04
C GLY A 156 0.16 6.31 1.93
N PRO A 157 -0.02 5.74 0.73
CA PRO A 157 -0.69 4.45 0.57
C PRO A 157 0.24 3.24 0.82
N TRP A 158 1.55 3.44 0.94
CA TRP A 158 2.55 2.37 0.92
C TRP A 158 2.85 1.86 2.34
N LEU A 159 2.85 0.53 2.51
CA LEU A 159 3.31 -0.15 3.73
C LEU A 159 4.74 -0.64 3.55
N HIS A 160 5.62 -0.33 4.49
CA HIS A 160 7.03 -0.72 4.43
C HIS A 160 7.60 -1.03 5.81
N LEU A 161 8.80 -1.61 5.84
CA LEU A 161 9.53 -1.82 7.09
C LEU A 161 10.22 -0.49 7.44
N PRO A 162 10.38 -0.15 8.73
CA PRO A 162 11.12 1.05 9.13
C PRO A 162 12.57 1.06 8.63
N THR A 163 13.15 -0.12 8.47
CA THR A 163 14.51 -0.31 7.96
C THR A 163 14.62 -0.17 6.44
N HIS A 164 13.49 -0.18 5.71
CA HIS A 164 13.48 -0.03 4.27
C HIS A 164 13.19 1.41 3.90
N CYS A 165 14.20 2.05 3.32
CA CYS A 165 14.04 3.27 2.56
C CYS A 165 14.52 2.99 1.13
N ILE A 166 13.95 3.69 0.16
CA ILE A 166 14.52 3.70 -1.18
C ILE A 166 15.89 4.37 -1.02
N ALA A 167 16.97 3.61 -1.05
CA ALA A 167 18.34 4.11 -0.96
C ALA A 167 19.04 4.02 -2.32
N LEU A 168 19.84 5.03 -2.66
CA LEU A 168 20.71 4.93 -3.83
C LEU A 168 21.84 3.96 -3.49
N ASN A 169 22.18 3.06 -4.42
CA ASN A 169 23.43 2.33 -4.30
C ASN A 169 24.63 3.27 -4.56
N GLN A 170 25.86 2.82 -4.30
CA GLN A 170 27.05 3.67 -4.43
C GLN A 170 27.25 4.21 -5.85
N GLU A 171 26.91 3.44 -6.89
CA GLU A 171 27.02 3.87 -8.28
C GLU A 171 25.98 4.94 -8.63
N GLU A 172 24.75 4.75 -8.15
CA GLU A 172 23.63 5.68 -8.31
C GLU A 172 23.88 7.00 -7.57
N ASP A 173 24.44 6.95 -6.37
CA ASP A 173 24.80 8.15 -5.61
C ASP A 173 25.93 8.91 -6.31
N ALA A 174 26.98 8.22 -6.76
CA ALA A 174 28.06 8.84 -7.54
C ALA A 174 27.55 9.45 -8.86
N LEU A 175 26.59 8.77 -9.53
CA LEU A 175 25.96 9.29 -10.73
C LEU A 175 25.09 10.53 -10.41
N TYR A 176 24.33 10.50 -9.32
CA TYR A 176 23.54 11.64 -8.85
C TYR A 176 24.43 12.85 -8.55
N GLN A 177 25.54 12.67 -7.84
CA GLN A 177 26.49 13.76 -7.56
C GLN A 177 27.08 14.36 -8.83
N ARG A 178 27.25 13.55 -9.89
CA ARG A 178 27.75 14.02 -11.20
C ARG A 178 26.72 14.84 -11.97
N ILE A 179 25.43 14.48 -11.91
CA ILE A 179 24.37 15.20 -12.62
C ILE A 179 23.80 16.39 -11.84
N ARG A 180 23.89 16.39 -10.51
CA ARG A 180 23.31 17.42 -9.65
C ARG A 180 23.76 18.84 -10.03
N PRO A 181 25.04 19.13 -10.32
CA PRO A 181 25.46 20.46 -10.76
C PRO A 181 24.69 20.96 -11.99
N ARG A 182 24.34 20.09 -12.94
CA ARG A 182 23.56 20.45 -14.14
C ARG A 182 22.12 20.81 -13.82
N LEU A 183 21.54 20.17 -12.81
CA LEU A 183 20.20 20.52 -12.33
C LEU A 183 20.20 21.86 -11.57
N VAL A 184 21.34 22.23 -10.95
CA VAL A 184 21.51 23.49 -10.23
C VAL A 184 21.88 24.65 -11.16
N GLU A 185 22.63 24.41 -12.24
CA GLU A 185 23.01 25.42 -13.24
C GLU A 185 21.80 26.06 -13.94
N SER A 186 20.71 25.30 -14.13
CA SER A 186 19.49 25.78 -14.79
C SER A 186 18.26 25.28 -14.02
N PRO A 187 17.96 25.86 -12.84
CA PRO A 187 16.97 25.32 -11.93
C PRO A 187 15.56 25.36 -12.52
N LEU A 188 15.20 26.43 -13.22
CA LEU A 188 13.87 26.59 -13.83
C LEU A 188 13.73 25.85 -15.17
N ASP A 189 14.85 25.59 -15.86
CA ASP A 189 14.85 24.86 -17.13
C ASP A 189 15.88 23.71 -17.15
N PRO A 190 15.67 22.66 -16.35
CA PRO A 190 16.65 21.59 -16.19
C PRO A 190 16.75 20.71 -17.46
N PRO A 191 17.92 20.10 -17.73
CA PRO A 191 18.10 19.22 -18.88
C PRO A 191 17.14 18.01 -18.87
N TRP A 192 16.84 17.46 -20.04
CA TRP A 192 16.02 16.23 -20.15
C TRP A 192 16.84 15.00 -19.73
N VAL A 193 16.15 13.89 -19.42
CA VAL A 193 16.79 12.58 -19.16
C VAL A 193 17.84 12.23 -20.21
N ARG A 194 17.54 12.44 -21.50
CA ARG A 194 18.46 12.13 -22.61
C ARG A 194 19.75 12.95 -22.52
N ASP A 195 19.65 14.23 -22.20
CA ASP A 195 20.78 15.15 -22.17
C ASP A 195 21.67 14.79 -20.97
N LEU A 196 21.05 14.52 -19.81
CA LEU A 196 21.73 14.01 -18.62
C LEU A 196 22.43 12.66 -18.88
N ALA A 197 21.78 11.75 -19.60
CA ALA A 197 22.34 10.45 -19.96
C ALA A 197 23.58 10.60 -20.85
N THR A 198 23.51 11.44 -21.89
CA THR A 198 24.63 11.75 -22.79
C THR A 198 25.80 12.35 -22.04
N ILE A 199 25.57 13.36 -21.19
CA ILE A 199 26.63 14.03 -20.41
C ILE A 199 27.31 13.07 -19.44
N SER A 200 26.56 12.11 -18.90
CA SER A 200 27.05 11.18 -17.88
C SER A 200 27.66 9.90 -18.46
N GLY A 201 27.58 9.69 -19.78
CA GLY A 201 28.01 8.46 -20.44
C GLY A 201 27.20 7.23 -20.02
N LYS A 202 25.91 7.40 -19.73
CA LYS A 202 25.00 6.32 -19.30
C LYS A 202 23.86 6.14 -20.30
N ASP A 203 23.22 4.98 -20.28
CA ASP A 203 22.03 4.76 -21.09
C ASP A 203 20.81 5.51 -20.52
N GLU A 204 19.89 5.92 -21.40
CA GLU A 204 18.70 6.67 -21.01
C GLU A 204 17.80 5.89 -20.05
N ALA A 205 17.74 4.56 -20.16
CA ALA A 205 16.87 3.76 -19.32
C ALA A 205 17.37 3.75 -17.86
N SER A 206 18.67 3.60 -17.65
CA SER A 206 19.31 3.71 -16.34
C SER A 206 19.20 5.11 -15.77
N MET A 207 19.43 6.17 -16.57
CA MET A 207 19.26 7.55 -16.11
C MET A 207 17.81 7.82 -15.68
N ARG A 208 16.83 7.36 -16.47
CA ARG A 208 15.41 7.46 -16.13
C ARG A 208 15.07 6.73 -14.83
N ARG A 209 15.58 5.51 -14.64
CA ARG A 209 15.39 4.74 -13.39
C ARG A 209 15.94 5.51 -12.18
N LEU A 210 17.16 6.06 -12.29
CA LEU A 210 17.76 6.87 -11.24
C LEU A 210 16.91 8.11 -10.90
N LEU A 211 16.49 8.89 -11.90
CA LEU A 211 15.68 10.09 -11.65
C LEU A 211 14.31 9.76 -11.06
N GLN A 212 13.69 8.66 -11.49
CA GLN A 212 12.45 8.17 -10.87
C GLN A 212 12.66 7.75 -9.42
N LYS A 213 13.78 7.10 -9.11
CA LYS A 213 14.16 6.71 -7.76
C LYS A 213 14.37 7.93 -6.86
N LEU A 214 15.10 8.93 -7.36
CA LEU A 214 15.27 10.23 -6.70
C LEU A 214 13.93 10.96 -6.50
N ALA A 215 13.01 10.86 -7.46
CA ALA A 215 11.68 11.44 -7.31
C ALA A 215 10.85 10.75 -6.22
N ARG A 216 10.96 9.41 -6.10
CA ARG A 216 10.33 8.65 -5.01
C ARG A 216 10.95 8.95 -3.64
N GLN A 217 12.23 9.30 -3.59
CA GLN A 217 12.91 9.81 -2.39
C GLN A 217 12.51 11.26 -2.02
N GLY A 218 11.71 11.95 -2.85
CA GLY A 218 11.39 13.36 -2.66
C GLY A 218 12.53 14.32 -3.01
N LYS A 219 13.65 13.81 -3.55
CA LYS A 219 14.80 14.64 -3.98
C LYS A 219 14.57 15.33 -5.32
N LEU A 220 13.58 14.88 -6.09
CA LEU A 220 13.19 15.46 -7.38
C LEU A 220 11.66 15.42 -7.55
N TYR A 221 11.14 16.29 -8.40
CA TYR A 221 9.77 16.27 -8.86
C TYR A 221 9.71 15.93 -10.34
N GLN A 222 8.94 14.90 -10.68
CA GLN A 222 8.67 14.56 -12.07
C GLN A 222 7.53 15.44 -12.62
N VAL A 223 7.89 16.51 -13.33
CA VAL A 223 6.94 17.44 -13.94
C VAL A 223 6.22 16.78 -15.12
N VAL A 224 6.97 16.17 -16.04
CA VAL A 224 6.43 15.32 -17.11
C VAL A 224 7.33 14.11 -17.32
N ARG A 225 6.94 13.21 -18.23
CA ARG A 225 7.82 12.10 -18.64
C ARG A 225 9.16 12.67 -19.09
N ASP A 226 10.24 12.14 -18.51
CA ASP A 226 11.63 12.46 -18.83
C ASP A 226 12.11 13.88 -18.47
N LEU A 227 11.35 14.58 -17.62
CA LEU A 227 11.71 15.91 -17.10
C LEU A 227 11.53 15.98 -15.59
N PHE A 228 12.62 16.30 -14.89
CA PHE A 228 12.70 16.30 -13.44
C PHE A 228 13.26 17.61 -12.91
N TYR A 229 12.67 18.11 -11.84
CA TYR A 229 13.04 19.37 -11.19
C TYR A 229 13.52 19.13 -9.77
N LEU A 230 14.44 19.97 -9.32
CA LEU A 230 14.81 20.05 -7.91
C LEU A 230 13.67 20.67 -7.08
N PRO A 231 13.48 20.26 -5.82
CA PRO A 231 12.46 20.82 -4.94
C PRO A 231 12.51 22.34 -4.83
N GLU A 232 13.70 22.92 -4.76
CA GLU A 232 13.93 24.35 -4.68
C GLU A 232 13.42 25.08 -5.92
N ALA A 233 13.63 24.49 -7.11
CA ALA A 233 13.12 25.05 -8.36
C ALA A 233 11.59 24.97 -8.46
N VAL A 234 10.99 23.88 -8.00
CA VAL A 234 9.53 23.75 -7.94
C VAL A 234 8.92 24.77 -6.98
N ALA A 235 9.55 24.99 -5.81
CA ALA A 235 9.11 26.00 -4.86
C ALA A 235 9.19 27.42 -5.44
N GLN A 236 10.25 27.75 -6.19
CA GLN A 236 10.36 29.02 -6.90
C GLN A 236 9.25 29.19 -7.96
N LEU A 237 8.99 28.17 -8.77
CA LEU A 237 7.91 28.20 -9.77
C LEU A 237 6.53 28.30 -9.13
N ALA A 238 6.32 27.63 -7.99
CA ALA A 238 5.09 27.72 -7.22
C ALA A 238 4.88 29.14 -6.65
N ALA A 239 5.92 29.76 -6.10
CA ALA A 239 5.88 31.15 -5.62
C ALA A 239 5.49 32.13 -6.74
N LEU A 240 6.01 31.96 -7.97
CA LEU A 240 5.60 32.77 -9.11
C LEU A 240 4.11 32.64 -9.44
N VAL A 241 3.54 31.43 -9.34
CA VAL A 241 2.09 31.22 -9.52
C VAL A 241 1.29 31.93 -8.44
N GLN A 242 1.73 31.87 -7.18
CA GLN A 242 1.11 32.60 -6.06
C GLN A 242 1.11 34.11 -6.29
N GLU A 243 2.25 34.68 -6.68
CA GLU A 243 2.37 36.11 -6.96
C GLU A 243 1.42 36.56 -8.08
N LEU A 244 1.31 35.77 -9.16
CA LEU A 244 0.39 36.06 -10.25
C LEU A 244 -1.06 36.01 -9.80
N GLU A 245 -1.42 35.00 -9.01
CA GLU A 245 -2.78 34.87 -8.48
C GLU A 245 -3.12 35.97 -7.47
N HIS A 246 -2.18 36.42 -6.65
CA HIS A 246 -2.37 37.57 -5.75
C HIS A 246 -2.53 38.88 -6.51
N ALA A 247 -1.82 39.07 -7.62
CA ALA A 247 -1.85 40.30 -8.40
C ALA A 247 -3.10 40.41 -9.29
N ALA A 248 -3.53 39.31 -9.92
CA ALA A 248 -4.57 39.32 -10.96
C ALA A 248 -5.82 38.48 -10.60
N GLY A 249 -5.82 37.77 -9.47
CA GLY A 249 -6.89 36.85 -9.06
C GLY A 249 -6.87 35.50 -9.82
N GLU A 250 -5.96 35.33 -10.77
CA GLU A 250 -5.77 34.11 -11.54
C GLU A 250 -4.37 34.05 -12.16
N ALA A 251 -3.81 32.87 -12.35
CA ALA A 251 -2.52 32.70 -13.03
C ALA A 251 -2.74 32.22 -14.48
N ARG A 252 -2.40 33.06 -15.46
CA ARG A 252 -2.47 32.71 -16.88
C ARG A 252 -1.14 32.19 -17.41
N ALA A 253 -1.21 31.28 -18.39
CA ALA A 253 -0.01 30.66 -18.96
C ALA A 253 0.97 31.65 -19.61
N ALA A 254 0.45 32.73 -20.23
CA ALA A 254 1.29 33.78 -20.84
C ALA A 254 2.08 34.56 -19.78
N GLU A 255 1.40 35.03 -18.73
CA GLU A 255 2.00 35.77 -17.63
C GLU A 255 2.99 34.91 -16.84
N PHE A 256 2.64 33.63 -16.61
CA PHE A 256 3.54 32.67 -15.98
C PHE A 256 4.80 32.43 -16.81
N ARG A 257 4.67 32.26 -18.12
CA ARG A 257 5.81 32.15 -19.05
C ARG A 257 6.71 33.39 -18.95
N ASP A 258 6.11 34.58 -19.00
CA ASP A 258 6.85 35.84 -19.01
C ASP A 258 7.59 36.09 -17.69
N ARG A 259 7.00 35.71 -16.55
CA ARG A 259 7.62 35.81 -15.23
C ARG A 259 8.66 34.73 -14.95
N SER A 260 8.44 33.50 -15.43
CA SER A 260 9.36 32.36 -15.21
C SER A 260 10.54 32.32 -16.18
N GLY A 261 10.48 33.07 -17.29
CA GLY A 261 11.49 33.03 -18.35
C GLY A 261 11.49 31.72 -19.16
N LEU A 262 10.50 30.86 -18.94
CA LEU A 262 10.39 29.55 -19.60
C LEU A 262 9.83 29.66 -21.01
N SER A 263 10.11 28.66 -21.85
CA SER A 263 9.40 28.54 -23.13
C SER A 263 7.91 28.27 -22.89
N ARG A 264 7.05 28.65 -23.85
CA ARG A 264 5.59 28.40 -23.77
C ARG A 264 5.26 26.94 -23.46
N LYS A 265 5.96 26.00 -24.12
CA LYS A 265 5.77 24.56 -23.92
C LYS A 265 6.09 24.17 -22.47
N ARG A 266 7.21 24.67 -21.94
CA ARG A 266 7.70 24.35 -20.60
C ARG A 266 6.82 24.93 -19.51
N ALA A 267 6.40 26.19 -19.67
CA ALA A 267 5.45 26.85 -18.80
C ALA A 267 4.14 26.06 -18.67
N ILE A 268 3.58 25.58 -19.79
CA ILE A 268 2.36 24.75 -19.79
C ILE A 268 2.60 23.43 -19.03
N GLN A 269 3.73 22.75 -19.28
CA GLN A 269 4.04 21.48 -18.59
C GLN A 269 4.14 21.63 -17.07
N VAL A 270 4.69 22.74 -16.59
CA VAL A 270 4.77 23.06 -15.16
C VAL A 270 3.38 23.32 -14.57
N LEU A 271 2.54 24.10 -15.26
CA LEU A 271 1.16 24.36 -14.82
C LEU A 271 0.31 23.09 -14.80
N GLU A 272 0.45 22.22 -15.80
CA GLU A 272 -0.20 20.91 -15.83
C GLU A 272 0.26 19.99 -14.69
N PHE A 273 1.55 20.06 -14.33
CA PHE A 273 2.06 19.36 -13.15
C PHE A 273 1.41 19.88 -11.86
N PHE A 274 1.31 21.21 -11.69
CA PHE A 274 0.64 21.81 -10.53
C PHE A 274 -0.84 21.47 -10.44
N ASP A 275 -1.53 21.37 -11.58
CA ASP A 275 -2.91 20.90 -11.60
C ASP A 275 -3.00 19.42 -11.20
N ARG A 276 -2.08 18.58 -11.69
CA ARG A 276 -2.04 17.14 -11.40
C ARG A 276 -1.76 16.84 -9.93
N VAL A 277 -0.84 17.58 -9.30
CA VAL A 277 -0.54 17.43 -7.87
C VAL A 277 -1.57 18.12 -6.97
N GLY A 278 -2.49 18.91 -7.54
CA GLY A 278 -3.55 19.60 -6.81
C GLY A 278 -3.11 20.91 -6.15
N TYR A 279 -1.97 21.48 -6.55
CA TYR A 279 -1.53 22.80 -6.13
C TYR A 279 -2.41 23.89 -6.71
N THR A 280 -2.65 23.79 -8.03
CA THR A 280 -3.58 24.63 -8.77
C THR A 280 -4.77 23.82 -9.28
N ARG A 281 -5.80 24.52 -9.75
CA ARG A 281 -6.87 23.96 -10.56
C ARG A 281 -7.10 24.83 -11.78
N ARG A 282 -7.06 24.22 -12.96
CA ARG A 282 -7.44 24.90 -14.20
C ARG A 282 -8.94 25.24 -14.21
N VAL A 283 -9.24 26.51 -14.45
CA VAL A 283 -10.58 27.07 -14.65
C VAL A 283 -10.55 27.87 -15.96
N ARG A 284 -11.10 27.28 -17.03
CA ARG A 284 -11.00 27.83 -18.40
C ARG A 284 -9.53 27.97 -18.84
N GLU A 285 -9.08 29.20 -19.08
CA GLU A 285 -7.73 29.55 -19.56
C GLU A 285 -6.76 29.93 -18.42
N ALA A 286 -7.23 29.91 -17.16
CA ALA A 286 -6.41 30.30 -16.02
C ALA A 286 -6.30 29.19 -14.97
N HIS A 287 -5.26 29.26 -14.15
CA HIS A 287 -5.01 28.35 -13.04
C HIS A 287 -5.26 29.10 -11.74
N ARG A 288 -6.07 28.52 -10.86
CA ARG A 288 -6.37 29.08 -9.54
C ARG A 288 -5.70 28.27 -8.44
N LEU A 289 -5.20 28.96 -7.42
CA LEU A 289 -4.57 28.34 -6.28
C LEU A 289 -5.59 27.49 -5.50
N ARG A 290 -5.18 26.30 -5.07
CA ARG A 290 -6.00 25.42 -4.23
C ARG A 290 -5.33 25.14 -2.88
N ASN A 291 -4.03 24.83 -2.90
CA ASN A 291 -3.26 24.47 -1.73
C ASN A 291 -2.00 25.36 -1.64
N ALA A 292 -2.14 26.56 -1.08
CA ALA A 292 -1.04 27.54 -1.01
C ALA A 292 0.22 26.99 -0.33
N ASP A 293 0.04 26.16 0.69
CA ASP A 293 1.15 25.68 1.52
C ASP A 293 1.82 24.40 0.99
N MET A 294 1.40 23.87 -0.17
CA MET A 294 1.92 22.60 -0.69
C MET A 294 3.44 22.61 -0.93
N PHE A 295 3.99 23.76 -1.28
CA PHE A 295 5.40 23.92 -1.64
C PHE A 295 6.15 24.97 -0.79
N GLY A 296 5.57 25.46 0.31
CA GLY A 296 6.22 26.38 1.27
C GLY A 296 6.30 25.76 2.66
N ARG A 297 7.33 25.93 3.51
CA ARG A 297 8.60 26.67 3.43
C ARG A 297 9.77 25.69 3.40
N ALA A 298 10.84 26.01 2.68
CA ALA A 298 12.17 25.46 2.93
C ALA A 298 12.68 25.98 4.30
N GLU A 299 12.12 25.49 5.41
CA GLU A 299 12.79 25.62 6.70
C GLU A 299 14.03 24.74 6.67
N HIS A 300 15.15 25.37 7.00
CA HIS A 300 16.48 24.80 6.99
C HIS A 300 16.53 23.55 7.86
N ALA A 301 16.82 22.40 7.27
CA ALA A 301 17.40 21.28 7.99
C ALA A 301 18.90 21.31 7.73
N VAL A 302 19.61 21.85 8.72
CA VAL A 302 21.05 21.62 8.99
C VAL A 302 21.29 20.13 9.15
#